data_AF-A0A1G7NGE2-F1
#
_entry.id   AF-A0A1G7NGE2-F1
#
_cell.length_a   1.000
_cell.length_b   1.000
_cell.length_c   1.000
_cell.angle_alpha   90.00
_cell.angle_beta   90.00
_cell.angle_gamma   90.00
#
_symmetry.space_group_name_H-M   'P 1'
#
loop_
_entity.id
_entity.type
_entity.pdbx_description
1 polymer ?
#
loop_
_entity_poly.entity_id
_entity_poly.type
_entity_poly.pdbx_seq_one_letter_code
_entity_poly.pdbx_strand_id
1 'polypeptide(L)'
;MKTIDMRFLGTTSLLVFGMGALSSQALAAPSIETNFNVTADMGDIQSIVINSATNGWRNAGTASGSTPSTYRYVAINFTTNATGSFTFGQNAYPIDTTMAVYYNDAFDLNDLVDADAYNDDGSDSSKQCGGYRCPQVTAELVEGQRNTLVISTYNPATGDSLILPISAYAIGPGNVLFTLYTAEELNTAEELSVFDSASSLKNFTAYDAARIIDSNPALRTLFSELEGDTQVSTAASQTLPLLGASSYQVTQGTLAAMNRTVGTRQAELRGLSSGDGILSDRQLWVKPFGSWVRQDDRNGVSGYDANTAGLMLGIDADANQYLRVGGAFAYASSDVDSNSHQVPQSLDVESYQLIGYGTYTLAADTDVTFQVDTGLNKNESSRTLAFTGNTAEADYDSHTAHLGLGLHQNYRISDANLVVASALADYTWIHDDDYRESGAGDLNLDVGSRTTEALVVGLRGELIHELTANVRLNASLGGGYDLIDEDAAITSAYAGASSSTFTTEGLDLDPWTAQAGAGLTYLAVNGVDISAQYQTEHRSDFRNQTASLRLRWPL
;
A
#
# COMPACT_ATOMS: atom_id res chain seq x y z
N MET A 1 -52.69 2.46 -35.17
CA MET A 1 -53.35 1.33 -35.85
C MET A 1 -52.41 0.81 -36.93
N LYS A 2 -52.07 -0.49 -36.88
CA LYS A 2 -51.53 -1.32 -37.97
C LYS A 2 -50.15 -0.97 -38.60
N THR A 3 -49.22 -1.88 -38.30
CA THR A 3 -48.20 -2.55 -39.13
C THR A 3 -48.34 -2.44 -40.65
N ILE A 4 -47.19 -2.43 -41.36
CA ILE A 4 -46.79 -3.21 -42.56
C ILE A 4 -45.55 -2.51 -43.17
N ASP A 5 -44.52 -3.14 -43.72
CA ASP A 5 -43.96 -4.50 -43.75
C ASP A 5 -42.76 -4.41 -44.73
N MET A 6 -41.72 -5.23 -44.55
CA MET A 6 -41.09 -6.02 -45.62
C MET A 6 -39.74 -6.56 -45.16
N ARG A 7 -39.70 -7.89 -45.07
CA ARG A 7 -38.52 -8.72 -44.85
C ARG A 7 -38.16 -9.51 -46.10
N PHE A 8 -36.85 -9.47 -46.40
CA PHE A 8 -35.93 -10.50 -46.90
C PHE A 8 -36.08 -11.15 -48.29
N LEU A 9 -34.93 -11.22 -48.97
CA LEU A 9 -34.29 -12.36 -49.67
C LEU A 9 -32.86 -11.85 -50.01
N GLY A 10 -31.73 -12.53 -49.80
CA GLY A 10 -31.44 -13.89 -49.39
C GLY A 10 -29.95 -14.04 -49.03
N THR A 11 -29.65 -15.21 -48.50
CA THR A 11 -28.38 -15.69 -47.94
C THR A 11 -27.33 -16.05 -48.98
N THR A 12 -26.07 -15.64 -48.75
CA THR A 12 -24.89 -16.49 -48.99
C THR A 12 -23.78 -16.11 -48.01
N SER A 13 -23.42 -17.04 -47.13
CA SER A 13 -22.23 -16.97 -46.27
C SER A 13 -21.00 -17.40 -47.08
N LEU A 14 -19.81 -16.83 -46.81
CA LEU A 14 -18.73 -17.49 -46.03
C LEU A 14 -17.33 -16.91 -46.37
N LEU A 15 -16.53 -16.79 -45.30
CA LEU A 15 -15.06 -16.78 -45.19
C LEU A 15 -14.25 -15.46 -45.13
N VAL A 16 -13.93 -15.12 -43.87
CA VAL A 16 -12.60 -14.90 -43.26
C VAL A 16 -11.67 -13.88 -43.92
N PHE A 17 -11.53 -12.73 -43.23
CA PHE A 17 -10.26 -12.02 -43.12
C PHE A 17 -9.93 -11.85 -41.63
N GLY A 18 -8.69 -12.21 -41.28
CA GLY A 18 -8.21 -12.25 -39.91
C GLY A 18 -8.20 -10.87 -39.24
N MET A 19 -8.52 -10.86 -37.95
CA MET A 19 -8.26 -9.72 -37.07
C MET A 19 -6.74 -9.62 -36.85
N GLY A 20 -6.06 -8.95 -37.79
CA GLY A 20 -4.78 -8.32 -37.54
C GLY A 20 -5.01 -6.95 -36.91
N ALA A 21 -4.39 -6.75 -35.73
CA ALA A 21 -4.21 -5.51 -34.98
C ALA A 21 -4.79 -4.23 -35.64
N LEU A 22 -5.96 -3.80 -35.15
CA LEU A 22 -6.35 -2.40 -35.24
C LEU A 22 -5.62 -1.67 -34.12
N SER A 23 -4.50 -1.04 -34.46
CA SER A 23 -3.88 0.00 -33.65
C SER A 23 -4.93 1.08 -33.38
N SER A 24 -5.24 1.34 -32.11
CA SER A 24 -6.04 2.48 -31.69
C SER A 24 -5.29 3.75 -32.06
N GLN A 25 -5.62 4.36 -33.20
CA GLN A 25 -5.34 5.78 -33.37
C GLN A 25 -6.32 6.51 -32.46
N ALA A 26 -5.87 6.83 -31.24
CA ALA A 26 -6.55 7.79 -30.39
C ALA A 26 -6.65 9.10 -31.18
N LEU A 27 -7.87 9.54 -31.48
CA LEU A 27 -8.12 10.91 -31.90
C LEU A 27 -7.71 11.80 -30.73
N ALA A 28 -6.55 12.45 -30.84
CA ALA A 28 -6.11 13.45 -29.86
C ALA A 28 -7.20 14.53 -29.77
N ALA A 29 -7.69 14.79 -28.55
CA ALA A 29 -8.57 15.92 -28.30
C ALA A 29 -7.89 17.22 -28.77
N PRO A 30 -8.64 18.22 -29.26
CA PRO A 30 -8.05 19.50 -29.65
C PRO A 30 -7.35 20.13 -28.44
N SER A 31 -6.09 20.51 -28.59
CA SER A 31 -5.34 21.21 -27.54
C SER A 31 -5.90 22.62 -27.32
N ILE A 32 -6.00 23.01 -26.06
CA ILE A 32 -6.43 24.33 -25.62
C ILE A 32 -5.19 25.16 -25.31
N GLU A 33 -5.06 26.34 -25.92
CA GLU A 33 -4.04 27.33 -25.56
C GLU A 33 -4.62 28.33 -24.55
N THR A 34 -4.06 28.34 -23.35
CA THR A 34 -4.37 29.30 -22.28
C THR A 34 -3.26 30.35 -22.21
N ASN A 35 -3.56 31.60 -22.54
CA ASN A 35 -2.63 32.72 -22.37
C ASN A 35 -2.87 33.41 -21.02
N PHE A 36 -1.80 33.70 -20.27
CA PHE A 36 -1.87 34.31 -18.95
C PHE A 36 -0.71 35.28 -18.69
N ASN A 37 -0.89 36.14 -17.69
CA ASN A 37 0.17 37.02 -17.20
C ASN A 37 0.44 36.66 -15.75
N VAL A 38 1.68 36.32 -15.42
CA VAL A 38 2.14 36.17 -14.04
C VAL A 38 2.16 37.56 -13.41
N THR A 39 1.34 37.79 -12.39
CA THR A 39 1.26 39.06 -11.65
C THR A 39 1.74 38.87 -10.21
N ALA A 40 1.89 39.98 -9.46
CA ALA A 40 2.21 39.92 -8.04
C ALA A 40 1.12 39.17 -7.24
N ASP A 41 -0.13 39.22 -7.72
CA ASP A 41 -1.24 38.45 -7.15
C ASP A 41 -1.13 36.95 -7.45
N MET A 42 -0.14 36.46 -8.19
CA MET A 42 0.08 35.02 -8.44
C MET A 42 1.35 34.49 -7.79
N GLY A 43 2.26 35.38 -7.39
CA GLY A 43 3.51 35.06 -6.71
C GLY A 43 4.47 36.25 -6.76
N ASP A 44 5.23 36.45 -5.69
CA ASP A 44 6.24 37.51 -5.60
C ASP A 44 7.58 37.09 -6.21
N ILE A 45 8.36 38.09 -6.67
CA ILE A 45 9.72 37.84 -7.15
C ILE A 45 10.67 37.67 -5.97
N GLN A 46 11.23 36.47 -5.86
CA GLN A 46 12.19 36.08 -4.84
C GLN A 46 13.60 35.95 -5.41
N SER A 47 14.59 35.78 -4.52
CA SER A 47 15.98 35.55 -4.90
C SER A 47 16.49 34.23 -4.35
N ILE A 48 17.24 33.49 -5.15
CA ILE A 48 17.88 32.23 -4.77
C ILE A 48 19.38 32.33 -5.01
N VAL A 49 20.17 31.79 -4.07
CA VAL A 49 21.62 31.70 -4.22
C VAL A 49 21.97 30.27 -4.63
N ILE A 50 22.54 30.10 -5.83
CA ILE A 50 22.88 28.79 -6.40
C ILE A 50 24.40 28.59 -6.37
N ASN A 51 24.82 27.40 -5.92
CA ASN A 51 26.19 26.91 -6.04
C ASN A 51 26.21 25.61 -6.87
N SER A 52 27.10 25.55 -7.86
CA SER A 52 27.22 24.45 -8.81
C SER A 52 27.54 23.07 -8.21
N ALA A 53 28.02 23.04 -6.97
CA ALA A 53 28.41 21.81 -6.28
C ALA A 53 27.27 21.07 -5.56
N THR A 54 26.13 21.72 -5.28
CA THR A 54 25.12 21.19 -4.34
C THR A 54 23.69 21.15 -4.90
N ASN A 55 23.36 21.96 -5.91
CA ASN A 55 21.97 22.31 -6.18
C ASN A 55 21.39 21.78 -7.51
N GLY A 56 22.02 20.83 -8.20
CA GLY A 56 21.42 20.16 -9.39
C GLY A 56 21.19 21.00 -10.66
N TRP A 57 21.21 22.34 -10.61
CA TRP A 57 20.96 23.23 -11.76
C TRP A 57 22.13 23.24 -12.75
N ARG A 58 22.04 22.46 -13.83
CA ARG A 58 23.12 22.29 -14.83
C ARG A 58 23.08 23.23 -16.04
N ASN A 59 22.08 24.11 -16.17
CA ASN A 59 21.90 24.94 -17.36
C ASN A 59 21.70 26.45 -17.11
N ALA A 60 21.85 26.95 -15.89
CA ALA A 60 22.01 28.40 -15.69
C ALA A 60 23.40 28.81 -16.21
N GLY A 61 23.46 29.75 -17.16
CA GLY A 61 24.61 29.98 -18.07
C GLY A 61 25.97 30.35 -17.47
N THR A 62 26.10 30.33 -16.15
CA THR A 62 27.33 30.63 -15.42
C THR A 62 27.54 29.80 -14.16
N ALA A 63 26.71 28.78 -13.88
CA ALA A 63 26.88 27.89 -12.73
C ALA A 63 28.03 26.87 -12.93
N SER A 64 29.15 27.28 -13.52
CA SER A 64 30.37 26.49 -13.62
C SER A 64 31.43 27.12 -12.73
N GLY A 65 31.37 26.87 -11.41
CA GLY A 65 32.31 27.43 -10.43
C GLY A 65 31.83 27.32 -8.99
N SER A 66 32.78 27.32 -8.04
CA SER A 66 32.53 27.19 -6.59
C SER A 66 32.01 28.48 -5.92
N THR A 67 31.76 29.55 -6.68
CA THR A 67 31.29 30.84 -6.17
C THR A 67 29.76 30.91 -6.23
N PRO A 68 29.07 31.14 -5.10
CA PRO A 68 27.62 31.29 -5.07
C PRO A 68 27.18 32.46 -5.95
N SER A 69 26.10 32.27 -6.73
CA SER A 69 25.52 33.30 -7.61
C SER A 69 24.04 33.48 -7.31
N THR A 70 23.58 34.73 -7.26
CA THR A 70 22.17 35.06 -6.98
C THR A 70 21.36 35.15 -8.27
N TYR A 71 20.24 34.44 -8.30
CA TYR A 71 19.24 34.46 -9.36
C TYR A 71 17.92 34.98 -8.80
N ARG A 72 17.07 35.55 -9.65
CA ARG A 72 15.73 36.00 -9.28
C ARG A 72 14.70 35.10 -9.95
N TYR A 73 13.67 34.73 -9.20
CA TYR A 73 12.65 33.81 -9.68
C TYR A 73 11.27 34.19 -9.15
N VAL A 74 10.22 33.71 -9.80
CA VAL A 74 8.84 33.71 -9.30
C VAL A 74 8.32 32.28 -9.38
N ALA A 75 7.64 31.84 -8.32
CA ALA A 75 6.99 30.54 -8.24
C ALA A 75 5.48 30.75 -8.11
N ILE A 76 4.69 30.13 -8.97
CA ILE A 76 3.24 30.30 -9.00
C ILE A 76 2.55 28.93 -8.98
N ASN A 77 1.56 28.78 -8.10
CA ASN A 77 0.83 27.53 -7.96
C ASN A 77 -0.34 27.46 -8.94
N PHE A 78 -0.56 26.27 -9.49
CA PHE A 78 -1.61 26.02 -10.45
C PHE A 78 -2.15 24.58 -10.36
N THR A 79 -3.37 24.41 -10.88
CA THR A 79 -3.99 23.10 -11.15
C THR A 79 -4.42 23.03 -12.61
N THR A 80 -4.68 21.83 -13.10
CA THR A 80 -5.32 21.61 -14.40
C THR A 80 -6.71 21.02 -14.22
N ASN A 81 -7.61 21.26 -15.18
CA ASN A 81 -8.95 20.65 -15.20
C ASN A 81 -9.04 19.43 -16.15
N ALA A 82 -7.89 18.86 -16.51
CA ALA A 82 -7.78 17.64 -17.31
C ALA A 82 -6.41 16.99 -17.07
N THR A 83 -6.38 15.66 -17.11
CA THR A 83 -5.14 14.86 -17.07
C THR A 83 -4.50 14.78 -18.46
N GLY A 84 -3.18 14.95 -18.54
CA GLY A 84 -2.36 14.70 -19.72
C GLY A 84 -1.17 15.65 -19.85
N SER A 85 -0.58 15.68 -21.04
CA SER A 85 0.61 16.48 -21.34
C SER A 85 0.28 17.97 -21.52
N PHE A 86 0.92 18.83 -20.72
CA PHE A 86 0.83 20.28 -20.83
C PHE A 86 2.19 20.90 -21.14
N THR A 87 2.21 21.79 -22.12
CA THR A 87 3.38 22.57 -22.51
C THR A 87 3.24 24.01 -22.05
N PHE A 88 4.15 24.49 -21.20
CA PHE A 88 4.23 25.87 -20.73
C PHE A 88 5.33 26.62 -21.46
N GLY A 89 5.13 27.91 -21.73
CA GLY A 89 6.18 28.76 -22.30
C GLY A 89 5.91 30.24 -22.09
N GLN A 90 6.90 31.08 -22.44
CA GLN A 90 6.76 32.54 -22.36
C GLN A 90 6.40 33.16 -23.71
N ASN A 91 5.52 34.17 -23.71
CA ASN A 91 5.12 34.88 -24.94
C ASN A 91 6.18 35.89 -25.39
N ALA A 92 6.78 36.61 -24.43
CA ALA A 92 7.85 37.57 -24.66
C ALA A 92 8.53 37.99 -23.33
N TYR A 93 9.86 38.08 -23.31
CA TYR A 93 10.61 38.63 -22.18
C TYR A 93 11.92 39.30 -22.61
N PRO A 94 12.32 40.45 -22.00
CA PRO A 94 13.47 41.24 -22.46
C PRO A 94 14.84 40.64 -22.07
N ILE A 95 14.85 39.62 -21.21
CA ILE A 95 16.05 38.87 -20.80
C ILE A 95 15.83 37.37 -21.01
N ASP A 96 16.93 36.63 -20.99
CA ASP A 96 16.92 35.18 -21.03
C ASP A 96 16.46 34.58 -19.69
N THR A 97 15.55 33.61 -19.75
CA THR A 97 14.85 33.01 -18.62
C THR A 97 14.81 31.50 -18.72
N THR A 98 14.55 30.84 -17.59
CA THR A 98 14.35 29.39 -17.49
C THR A 98 13.03 29.10 -16.82
N MET A 99 12.41 27.98 -17.16
CA MET A 99 11.12 27.55 -16.64
C MET A 99 11.19 26.11 -16.13
N ALA A 100 10.47 25.81 -15.05
CA ALA A 100 10.34 24.45 -14.50
C ALA A 100 8.95 24.24 -13.90
N VAL A 101 8.48 22.99 -13.91
CA VAL A 101 7.24 22.57 -13.26
C VAL A 101 7.59 21.59 -12.13
N TYR A 102 7.10 21.87 -10.93
CA TYR A 102 7.25 21.03 -9.74
C TYR A 102 5.91 20.38 -9.40
N TYR A 103 5.94 19.07 -9.16
CA TYR A 103 4.76 18.31 -8.75
C TYR A 103 4.54 18.41 -7.24
N ASN A 104 3.28 18.38 -6.80
CA ASN A 104 2.89 18.24 -5.39
C ASN A 104 3.32 19.40 -4.46
N ASP A 105 3.27 20.65 -4.93
CA ASP A 105 3.53 21.90 -4.17
C ASP A 105 4.94 22.07 -3.56
N ALA A 106 5.89 21.17 -3.80
CA ALA A 106 7.20 21.16 -3.14
C ALA A 106 8.29 21.87 -3.95
N PHE A 107 8.09 23.14 -4.35
CA PHE A 107 9.26 23.94 -4.74
C PHE A 107 10.11 24.24 -3.49
N ASP A 108 11.03 23.33 -3.17
CA ASP A 108 12.00 23.49 -2.09
C ASP A 108 13.30 24.08 -2.63
N LEU A 109 13.66 25.25 -2.12
CA LEU A 109 14.93 25.93 -2.40
C LEU A 109 16.16 25.12 -1.95
N ASN A 110 15.97 24.14 -1.06
CA ASN A 110 17.03 23.32 -0.48
C ASN A 110 17.17 21.94 -1.14
N ASP A 111 16.18 21.49 -1.92
CA ASP A 111 16.15 20.18 -2.58
C ASP A 111 15.94 20.33 -4.09
N LEU A 112 16.90 21.00 -4.72
CA LEU A 112 16.83 21.42 -6.12
C LEU A 112 17.21 20.30 -7.13
N VAL A 113 17.04 19.02 -6.75
CA VAL A 113 17.54 17.90 -7.54
C VAL A 113 16.44 17.33 -8.45
N ASP A 114 16.72 17.41 -9.75
CA ASP A 114 16.01 16.78 -10.87
C ASP A 114 14.59 17.28 -11.18
N ALA A 115 14.50 18.40 -11.91
CA ALA A 115 13.33 18.74 -12.70
C ALA A 115 13.62 18.34 -14.16
N ASP A 116 12.98 17.28 -14.65
CA ASP A 116 13.06 16.87 -16.05
C ASP A 116 12.68 18.04 -16.98
N ALA A 117 13.70 18.63 -17.60
CA ALA A 117 13.73 19.66 -18.63
C ALA A 117 13.33 21.10 -18.26
N TYR A 118 13.89 22.18 -18.83
CA TYR A 118 15.17 22.58 -19.46
C TYR A 118 14.93 24.06 -19.87
N ASN A 119 16.00 24.83 -20.12
CA ASN A 119 15.89 25.98 -21.05
C ASN A 119 15.75 25.42 -22.48
N ASP A 120 14.59 24.86 -22.79
CA ASP A 120 14.21 24.49 -24.15
C ASP A 120 13.86 25.79 -24.85
N ASP A 121 14.88 26.33 -25.52
CA ASP A 121 14.84 27.47 -26.40
C ASP A 121 13.83 27.18 -27.54
N GLY A 122 12.56 27.53 -27.30
CA GLY A 122 11.43 27.34 -28.20
C GLY A 122 11.70 27.93 -29.58
N SER A 123 11.15 27.27 -30.61
CA SER A 123 11.38 27.66 -32.02
C SER A 123 10.25 28.47 -32.65
N ASP A 124 9.16 28.74 -31.92
CA ASP A 124 8.01 29.48 -32.43
C ASP A 124 8.31 30.98 -32.53
N SER A 125 8.65 31.41 -33.75
CA SER A 125 8.93 32.81 -34.08
C SER A 125 7.78 33.80 -33.83
N SER A 126 6.55 33.31 -33.57
CA SER A 126 5.39 34.15 -33.24
C SER A 126 5.35 34.62 -31.79
N LYS A 127 6.16 33.98 -30.90
CA LYS A 127 6.30 34.29 -29.48
C LYS A 127 7.72 34.83 -29.24
N GLN A 128 7.95 36.15 -29.34
CA GLN A 128 9.31 36.72 -29.39
C GLN A 128 9.90 37.07 -28.01
N CYS A 129 10.93 36.34 -27.58
CA CYS A 129 11.85 36.71 -26.51
C CYS A 129 13.21 37.20 -27.07
N GLY A 130 14.02 37.85 -26.22
CA GLY A 130 15.29 38.53 -26.56
C GLY A 130 16.38 37.68 -27.22
N GLY A 131 17.65 38.04 -27.02
CA GLY A 131 18.80 37.65 -27.86
C GLY A 131 18.83 36.22 -28.40
N TYR A 132 18.37 35.20 -27.66
CA TYR A 132 18.16 33.84 -28.15
C TYR A 132 16.98 33.16 -27.41
N ARG A 133 15.81 33.05 -28.09
CA ARG A 133 14.64 32.15 -27.86
C ARG A 133 13.89 32.24 -26.50
N CYS A 134 12.68 31.67 -26.44
CA CYS A 134 11.81 31.65 -25.24
C CYS A 134 11.82 30.26 -24.60
N PRO A 135 11.90 30.11 -23.26
CA PRO A 135 11.86 28.79 -22.65
C PRO A 135 10.48 28.14 -22.83
N GLN A 136 10.49 26.83 -23.06
CA GLN A 136 9.33 25.97 -23.05
C GLN A 136 9.62 24.73 -22.18
N VAL A 137 8.62 24.25 -21.45
CA VAL A 137 8.70 23.00 -20.67
C VAL A 137 7.42 22.20 -20.86
N THR A 138 7.52 20.88 -20.97
CA THR A 138 6.36 19.98 -21.08
C THR A 138 6.33 19.05 -19.87
N ALA A 139 5.17 18.95 -19.23
CA ALA A 139 4.94 18.14 -18.03
C ALA A 139 3.68 17.28 -18.20
N GLU A 140 3.71 16.06 -17.68
CA GLU A 140 2.53 15.19 -17.57
C GLU A 140 1.80 15.52 -16.26
N LEU A 141 0.58 16.04 -16.35
CA LEU A 141 -0.17 16.54 -15.21
C LEU A 141 -1.44 15.74 -14.97
N VAL A 142 -1.81 15.56 -13.70
CA VAL A 142 -3.08 14.97 -13.29
C VAL A 142 -4.08 16.06 -12.98
N GLU A 143 -5.32 15.90 -13.44
CA GLU A 143 -6.43 16.79 -13.14
C GLU A 143 -6.56 17.06 -11.63
N GLY A 144 -6.68 18.33 -11.25
CA GLY A 144 -6.85 18.76 -9.86
C GLY A 144 -5.59 18.72 -8.99
N GLN A 145 -4.51 18.08 -9.45
CA GLN A 145 -3.24 18.06 -8.72
C GLN A 145 -2.63 19.46 -8.70
N ARG A 146 -2.18 19.90 -7.51
CA ARG A 146 -1.46 21.17 -7.36
C ARG A 146 0.00 21.02 -7.77
N ASN A 147 0.44 21.94 -8.61
CA ASN A 147 1.78 22.01 -9.17
C ASN A 147 2.29 23.45 -9.08
N THR A 148 3.60 23.62 -9.10
CA THR A 148 4.24 24.95 -9.07
C THR A 148 4.98 25.19 -10.37
N LEU A 149 4.68 26.31 -11.04
CA LEU A 149 5.45 26.81 -12.18
C LEU A 149 6.48 27.80 -11.68
N VAL A 150 7.75 27.56 -11.96
CA VAL A 150 8.86 28.43 -11.58
C VAL A 150 9.45 29.07 -12.82
N ILE A 151 9.58 30.41 -12.80
CA ILE A 151 10.25 31.18 -13.85
C ILE A 151 11.41 31.93 -13.21
N SER A 152 12.62 31.74 -13.73
CA SER A 152 13.86 32.30 -13.18
C SER A 152 14.71 32.96 -14.24
N THR A 153 15.52 33.96 -13.84
CA THR A 153 16.59 34.52 -14.68
C THR A 153 17.58 33.42 -15.12
N TYR A 154 18.04 33.42 -16.37
CA TYR A 154 19.05 32.47 -16.85
C TYR A 154 20.48 32.76 -16.33
N ASN A 155 20.80 34.03 -16.09
CA ASN A 155 22.14 34.50 -15.70
C ASN A 155 22.07 35.47 -14.50
N PRO A 156 22.95 35.34 -13.48
CA PRO A 156 22.98 36.21 -12.31
C PRO A 156 23.34 37.67 -12.66
N ALA A 157 24.05 37.92 -13.76
CA ALA A 157 24.33 39.26 -14.25
C ALA A 157 23.06 40.03 -14.68
N THR A 158 21.96 39.30 -14.93
CA THR A 158 20.63 39.85 -15.21
C THR A 158 19.70 39.76 -14.00
N GLY A 159 20.22 39.44 -12.80
CA GLY A 159 19.44 39.14 -11.60
C GLY A 159 18.31 40.14 -11.33
N ASP A 160 18.59 41.44 -11.25
CA ASP A 160 17.57 42.46 -10.95
C ASP A 160 16.62 42.78 -12.12
N SER A 161 16.74 42.08 -13.26
CA SER A 161 15.98 42.38 -14.48
C SER A 161 14.69 41.56 -14.61
N LEU A 162 14.42 40.60 -13.72
CA LEU A 162 13.12 39.92 -13.64
C LEU A 162 12.11 40.86 -12.95
N ILE A 163 11.14 41.32 -13.71
CA ILE A 163 10.00 42.17 -13.33
C ILE A 163 8.66 41.53 -13.73
N LEU A 164 7.65 41.71 -12.88
CA LEU A 164 6.26 41.35 -13.15
C LEU A 164 5.53 42.54 -13.82
N PRO A 165 4.53 42.31 -14.68
CA PRO A 165 4.00 40.99 -15.06
C PRO A 165 4.84 40.27 -16.14
N ILE A 166 4.85 38.94 -16.11
CA ILE A 166 5.49 38.09 -17.14
C ILE A 166 4.39 37.47 -17.99
N SER A 167 4.45 37.64 -19.32
CA SER A 167 3.46 37.03 -20.22
C SER A 167 3.86 35.61 -20.61
N ALA A 168 2.96 34.66 -20.39
CA ALA A 168 3.17 33.23 -20.59
C ALA A 168 1.93 32.52 -21.15
N TYR A 169 2.11 31.27 -21.55
CA TYR A 169 1.06 30.43 -22.11
C TYR A 169 1.19 28.98 -21.65
N ALA A 170 0.09 28.24 -21.71
CA ALA A 170 0.04 26.80 -21.53
C ALA A 170 -0.80 26.16 -22.64
N ILE A 171 -0.35 25.03 -23.19
CA ILE A 171 -1.05 24.27 -24.23
C ILE A 171 -1.23 22.84 -23.72
N GLY A 172 -2.47 22.35 -23.65
CA GLY A 172 -2.74 20.99 -23.18
C GLY A 172 -4.18 20.54 -23.41
N PRO A 173 -4.58 19.38 -22.88
CA PRO A 173 -5.93 18.84 -23.02
C PRO A 173 -7.00 19.62 -22.23
N GLY A 174 -6.60 20.54 -21.35
CA GLY A 174 -7.47 21.34 -20.49
C GLY A 174 -6.98 22.78 -20.28
N ASN A 175 -7.67 23.53 -19.42
CA ASN A 175 -7.24 24.83 -18.93
C ASN A 175 -6.29 24.68 -17.73
N VAL A 176 -5.41 25.67 -17.58
CA VAL A 176 -4.61 25.87 -16.37
C VAL A 176 -5.28 26.91 -15.49
N LEU A 177 -5.42 26.60 -14.20
CA LEU A 177 -6.05 27.45 -13.19
C LEU A 177 -5.01 27.86 -12.17
N PHE A 178 -4.71 29.16 -12.06
CA PHE A 178 -3.74 29.69 -11.11
C PHE A 178 -4.41 30.10 -9.80
N THR A 179 -3.73 29.85 -8.70
CA THR A 179 -4.13 30.37 -7.39
C THR A 179 -3.72 31.83 -7.28
N LEU A 180 -4.66 32.72 -6.93
CA LEU A 180 -4.35 34.13 -6.67
C LEU A 180 -4.03 34.35 -5.18
N TYR A 181 -2.89 34.96 -4.90
CA TYR A 181 -2.59 35.68 -3.66
C TYR A 181 -3.45 36.94 -3.59
N THR A 182 -4.51 36.91 -2.79
CA THR A 182 -5.12 38.15 -2.31
C THR A 182 -4.29 38.64 -1.14
N ALA A 183 -3.56 39.75 -1.33
CA ALA A 183 -2.92 40.48 -0.24
C ALA A 183 -4.00 41.13 0.65
N GLU A 184 -4.65 40.34 1.50
CA GLU A 184 -5.40 40.86 2.64
C GLU A 184 -4.44 41.04 3.82
N GLU A 185 -4.37 42.31 4.22
CA GLU A 185 -3.81 42.91 5.42
C GLU A 185 -3.13 41.98 6.45
N LEU A 186 -1.83 42.24 6.67
CA LEU A 186 -1.09 41.89 7.89
C LEU A 186 -1.94 42.23 9.14
N ASN A 187 -2.60 41.22 9.71
CA ASN A 187 -3.19 41.25 11.05
C ASN A 187 -2.87 39.95 11.78
N THR A 188 -1.76 39.99 12.54
CA THR A 188 -1.53 39.33 13.84
C THR A 188 -2.37 38.08 14.18
N ALA A 189 -1.99 36.94 13.61
CA ALA A 189 -1.88 35.60 14.19
C ALA A 189 -1.56 34.68 12.99
N GLU A 190 -0.53 33.85 13.06
CA GLU A 190 -0.34 32.80 12.04
C GLU A 190 -1.63 31.97 12.04
N GLU A 191 -2.38 32.01 10.93
CA GLU A 191 -3.52 31.12 10.78
C GLU A 191 -2.94 29.70 10.72
N LEU A 192 -3.23 28.90 11.74
CA LEU A 192 -2.72 27.55 11.87
C LEU A 192 -3.05 26.75 10.60
N SER A 193 -2.02 26.30 9.87
CA SER A 193 -2.16 25.36 8.77
C SER A 193 -1.64 23.99 9.20
N VAL A 194 -2.54 23.02 9.25
CA VAL A 194 -2.22 21.63 9.53
C VAL A 194 -1.39 21.04 8.40
N PHE A 195 -1.67 21.42 7.15
CA PHE A 195 -0.90 20.95 5.99
C PHE A 195 0.53 21.50 6.00
N ASP A 196 0.74 22.77 6.31
CA ASP A 196 2.08 23.36 6.36
C ASP A 196 2.92 22.71 7.48
N SER A 197 2.32 22.49 8.66
CA SER A 197 2.98 21.80 9.76
C SER A 197 3.31 20.33 9.45
N ALA A 198 2.39 19.60 8.78
CA ALA A 198 2.66 18.24 8.32
C ALA A 198 3.77 18.22 7.25
N SER A 199 3.78 19.22 6.36
CA SER A 199 4.75 19.35 5.28
C SER A 199 6.15 19.66 5.81
N SER A 200 6.28 20.60 6.75
CA SER A 200 7.56 20.97 7.35
C SER A 200 8.24 19.79 8.07
N LEU A 201 7.44 18.84 8.56
CA LEU A 201 7.89 17.63 9.24
C LEU A 201 7.88 16.37 8.37
N LYS A 202 7.59 16.50 7.07
CA LYS A 202 7.59 15.38 6.11
C LYS A 202 6.64 14.25 6.51
N ASN A 203 5.51 14.59 7.10
CA ASN A 203 4.46 13.65 7.51
C ASN A 203 3.51 13.34 6.34
N PHE A 204 4.03 12.68 5.31
CA PHE A 204 3.35 12.48 4.03
C PHE A 204 1.98 11.79 4.17
N THR A 205 1.85 10.87 5.12
CA THR A 205 0.62 10.10 5.38
C THR A 205 -0.53 10.99 5.86
N ALA A 206 -0.22 12.16 6.41
CA ALA A 206 -1.22 13.12 6.89
C ALA A 206 -1.61 14.18 5.85
N TYR A 207 -0.98 14.23 4.67
CA TYR A 207 -1.13 15.36 3.75
C TYR A 207 -2.56 15.55 3.25
N ASP A 208 -3.21 14.49 2.77
CA ASP A 208 -4.57 14.59 2.22
C ASP A 208 -5.60 14.93 3.30
N ALA A 209 -5.48 14.29 4.46
CA ALA A 209 -6.25 14.59 5.67
C ALA A 209 -6.08 16.05 6.10
N ALA A 210 -4.84 16.53 6.21
CA ALA A 210 -4.49 17.88 6.64
C ALA A 210 -5.07 18.95 5.70
N ARG A 211 -5.08 18.70 4.37
CA ARG A 211 -5.71 19.60 3.40
C ARG A 211 -7.23 19.72 3.62
N ILE A 212 -7.89 18.61 3.93
CA ILE A 212 -9.33 18.62 4.24
C ILE A 212 -9.58 19.37 5.55
N ILE A 213 -8.77 19.12 6.57
CA ILE A 213 -8.85 19.82 7.85
C ILE A 213 -8.70 21.33 7.63
N ASP A 214 -7.68 21.79 6.91
CA ASP A 214 -7.44 23.21 6.65
C ASP A 214 -8.58 23.87 5.84
N SER A 215 -9.17 23.12 4.91
CA SER A 215 -10.28 23.60 4.09
C SER A 215 -11.63 23.68 4.83
N ASN A 216 -11.72 23.04 6.00
CA ASN A 216 -12.95 22.96 6.78
C ASN A 216 -12.80 23.71 8.12
N PRO A 217 -13.47 24.87 8.29
CA PRO A 217 -13.34 25.67 9.50
C PRO A 217 -13.67 24.93 10.81
N ALA A 218 -14.62 23.99 10.79
CA ALA A 218 -15.00 23.23 11.98
C ALA A 218 -13.87 22.28 12.40
N LEU A 219 -13.29 21.55 11.44
CA LEU A 219 -12.14 20.67 11.69
C LEU A 219 -10.90 21.47 12.11
N ARG A 220 -10.57 22.54 11.38
CA ARG A 220 -9.40 23.39 11.66
C ARG A 220 -9.44 24.00 13.06
N THR A 221 -10.62 24.37 13.55
CA THR A 221 -10.78 24.93 14.90
C THR A 221 -10.36 23.95 16.00
N LEU A 222 -10.44 22.64 15.76
CA LEU A 222 -10.01 21.62 16.75
C LEU A 222 -8.50 21.62 16.99
N PHE A 223 -7.72 22.22 16.09
CA PHE A 223 -6.27 22.30 16.19
C PHE A 223 -5.80 23.62 16.83
N SER A 224 -6.67 24.60 17.06
CA SER A 224 -6.28 25.97 17.42
C SER A 224 -5.56 26.11 18.76
N GLU A 225 -5.66 25.11 19.65
CA GLU A 225 -4.97 25.11 20.95
C GLU A 225 -3.56 24.50 20.88
N LEU A 226 -3.14 24.01 19.71
CA LEU A 226 -1.82 23.39 19.50
C LEU A 226 -0.78 24.44 19.13
N GLU A 227 0.43 24.25 19.66
CA GLU A 227 1.55 25.17 19.45
C GLU A 227 2.68 24.48 18.67
N GLY A 228 3.00 25.05 17.50
CA GLY A 228 4.12 24.65 16.66
C GLY A 228 3.89 23.38 15.83
N ASP A 229 4.70 23.24 14.78
CA ASP A 229 4.50 22.23 13.74
C ASP A 229 4.46 20.80 14.26
N THR A 230 5.26 20.48 15.27
CA THR A 230 5.29 19.13 15.84
C THR A 230 3.97 18.74 16.47
N GLN A 231 3.36 19.60 17.27
CA GLN A 231 2.09 19.26 17.92
C GLN A 231 0.97 19.13 16.90
N VAL A 232 0.94 20.04 15.91
CA VAL A 232 -0.06 20.07 14.84
C VAL A 232 0.06 18.86 13.92
N SER A 233 1.27 18.54 13.45
CA SER A 233 1.53 17.38 12.59
C SER A 233 1.24 16.06 13.32
N THR A 234 1.65 15.93 14.58
CA THR A 234 1.31 14.74 15.38
C THR A 234 -0.19 14.63 15.57
N ALA A 235 -0.90 15.73 15.83
CA ALA A 235 -2.36 15.74 15.90
C ALA A 235 -3.00 15.37 14.56
N ALA A 236 -2.39 15.71 13.42
CA ALA A 236 -2.88 15.28 12.11
C ALA A 236 -2.79 13.74 11.96
N SER A 237 -1.66 13.13 12.35
CA SER A 237 -1.54 11.66 12.43
C SER A 237 -2.53 11.02 13.41
N GLN A 238 -2.78 11.71 14.54
CA GLN A 238 -4.00 11.69 15.38
C GLN A 238 -5.23 11.20 14.64
N THR A 239 -5.56 11.89 13.54
CA THR A 239 -6.83 11.83 12.84
C THR A 239 -6.91 10.80 11.72
N LEU A 240 -5.81 10.08 11.44
CA LEU A 240 -5.75 9.11 10.35
C LEU A 240 -6.41 7.77 10.74
N PRO A 241 -6.83 6.97 9.73
CA PRO A 241 -7.38 5.63 9.94
C PRO A 241 -6.49 4.71 10.78
N LEU A 242 -7.13 3.70 11.37
CA LEU A 242 -6.52 2.70 12.24
C LEU A 242 -5.25 2.05 11.64
N LEU A 243 -4.19 1.98 12.45
CA LEU A 243 -2.88 1.42 12.14
C LEU A 243 -2.27 1.93 10.83
N GLY A 244 -2.60 3.16 10.42
CA GLY A 244 -2.21 3.70 9.12
C GLY A 244 -2.58 2.75 7.99
N ALA A 245 -3.84 2.31 7.92
CA ALA A 245 -4.33 1.33 6.95
C ALA A 245 -3.75 -0.09 7.07
N SER A 246 -3.00 -0.43 8.12
CA SER A 246 -2.33 -1.75 8.21
C SER A 246 -3.16 -2.85 8.88
N SER A 247 -4.45 -2.62 9.16
CA SER A 247 -5.33 -3.59 9.84
C SER A 247 -5.45 -4.95 9.13
N TYR A 248 -5.44 -4.98 7.79
CA TYR A 248 -5.51 -6.24 7.04
C TYR A 248 -4.28 -7.15 7.29
N GLN A 249 -3.12 -6.58 7.62
CA GLN A 249 -1.89 -7.34 7.85
C GLN A 249 -1.98 -8.16 9.15
N VAL A 250 -2.70 -7.66 10.15
CA VAL A 250 -3.04 -8.41 11.37
C VAL A 250 -3.83 -9.66 10.97
N THR A 251 -4.91 -9.47 10.23
CA THR A 251 -5.77 -10.57 9.74
C THR A 251 -4.96 -11.55 8.89
N GLN A 252 -4.13 -11.08 7.97
CA GLN A 252 -3.25 -11.91 7.15
C GLN A 252 -2.26 -12.71 8.01
N GLY A 253 -1.68 -12.09 9.05
CA GLY A 253 -0.80 -12.76 10.01
C GLY A 253 -1.49 -13.87 10.80
N THR A 254 -2.73 -13.65 11.24
CA THR A 254 -3.56 -14.65 11.91
C THR A 254 -3.92 -15.80 10.96
N LEU A 255 -4.34 -15.51 9.72
CA LEU A 255 -4.61 -16.52 8.69
C LEU A 255 -3.37 -17.35 8.38
N ALA A 256 -2.20 -16.71 8.24
CA ALA A 256 -0.94 -17.41 8.00
C ALA A 256 -0.61 -18.38 9.15
N ALA A 257 -0.85 -18.01 10.41
CA ALA A 257 -0.67 -18.89 11.56
C ALA A 257 -1.61 -20.11 11.54
N MET A 258 -2.88 -19.91 11.13
CA MET A 258 -3.86 -20.99 10.95
C MET A 258 -3.48 -21.91 9.77
N ASN A 259 -3.08 -21.35 8.63
CA ASN A 259 -2.69 -22.10 7.43
C ASN A 259 -1.44 -22.94 7.67
N ARG A 260 -0.43 -22.38 8.34
CA ARG A 260 0.75 -23.15 8.79
C ARG A 260 0.35 -24.32 9.66
N THR A 261 -0.68 -24.18 10.48
CA THR A 261 -1.18 -25.28 11.31
C THR A 261 -1.79 -26.41 10.48
N VAL A 262 -2.55 -26.11 9.43
CA VAL A 262 -3.12 -27.11 8.51
C VAL A 262 -2.03 -27.76 7.65
N GLY A 263 -1.13 -26.97 7.06
CA GLY A 263 -0.02 -27.49 6.25
C GLY A 263 0.89 -28.42 7.06
N THR A 264 1.11 -28.09 8.33
CA THR A 264 1.77 -28.98 9.29
C THR A 264 1.03 -30.32 9.45
N ARG A 265 -0.30 -30.28 9.63
CA ARG A 265 -1.12 -31.49 9.76
C ARG A 265 -0.99 -32.35 8.51
N GLN A 266 -1.02 -31.74 7.33
CA GLN A 266 -0.83 -32.44 6.05
C GLN A 266 0.58 -33.01 5.88
N ALA A 267 1.62 -32.30 6.33
CA ALA A 267 3.01 -32.76 6.30
C ALA A 267 3.24 -33.98 7.21
N GLU A 268 2.66 -33.97 8.41
CA GLU A 268 2.80 -35.08 9.37
C GLU A 268 2.07 -36.36 8.95
N LEU A 269 1.10 -36.26 8.04
CA LEU A 269 0.48 -37.43 7.41
C LEU A 269 1.44 -38.13 6.43
N ARG A 270 2.52 -37.48 6.01
CA ARG A 270 3.52 -38.02 5.09
C ARG A 270 4.60 -38.77 5.85
N GLY A 271 5.16 -39.80 5.21
CA GLY A 271 6.19 -40.64 5.82
C GLY A 271 5.67 -41.75 6.73
N LEU A 272 4.35 -41.92 6.87
CA LEU A 272 3.77 -43.16 7.39
C LEU A 272 3.82 -44.22 6.28
N SER A 273 4.70 -45.21 6.42
CA SER A 273 4.74 -46.36 5.51
C SER A 273 3.40 -47.08 5.54
N SER A 274 2.91 -47.56 4.39
CA SER A 274 1.67 -48.34 4.24
C SER A 274 1.63 -49.68 5.01
N GLY A 275 2.62 -49.95 5.87
CA GLY A 275 2.70 -51.10 6.77
C GLY A 275 2.87 -50.75 8.27
N ASP A 276 3.07 -49.48 8.62
CA ASP A 276 2.98 -49.04 10.02
C ASP A 276 1.51 -48.80 10.31
N GLY A 277 0.89 -49.74 11.02
CA GLY A 277 -0.54 -49.83 11.22
C GLY A 277 -1.16 -48.50 11.66
N ILE A 278 -1.76 -47.79 10.71
CA ILE A 278 -2.78 -46.79 11.00
C ILE A 278 -3.94 -47.59 11.63
N LEU A 279 -4.07 -47.49 12.95
CA LEU A 279 -5.09 -48.20 13.73
C LEU A 279 -6.52 -47.72 13.39
N SER A 280 -6.68 -46.58 12.71
CA SER A 280 -7.98 -46.05 12.24
C SER A 280 -7.85 -45.14 11.01
N ASP A 281 -8.73 -45.33 10.04
CA ASP A 281 -8.88 -44.54 8.80
C ASP A 281 -9.28 -43.08 9.07
N ARG A 282 -9.75 -42.77 10.29
CA ARG A 282 -10.30 -41.48 10.72
C ARG A 282 -9.54 -40.94 11.91
N GLN A 283 -9.24 -39.65 11.88
CA GLN A 283 -8.44 -38.99 12.91
C GLN A 283 -9.12 -37.69 13.34
N LEU A 284 -9.28 -37.54 14.66
CA LEU A 284 -9.66 -36.28 15.30
C LEU A 284 -8.41 -35.62 15.85
N TRP A 285 -8.29 -34.31 15.68
CA TRP A 285 -7.19 -33.54 16.25
C TRP A 285 -7.66 -32.20 16.81
N VAL A 286 -6.94 -31.76 17.83
CA VAL A 286 -7.11 -30.48 18.51
C VAL A 286 -5.75 -29.80 18.54
N LYS A 287 -5.70 -28.51 18.23
CA LYS A 287 -4.46 -27.75 18.18
C LYS A 287 -4.62 -26.32 18.70
N PRO A 288 -4.36 -26.07 20.00
CA PRO A 288 -4.10 -24.71 20.47
C PRO A 288 -2.83 -24.15 19.82
N PHE A 289 -2.84 -22.85 19.56
CA PHE A 289 -1.70 -22.11 19.04
C PHE A 289 -1.65 -20.69 19.59
N GLY A 290 -0.47 -20.09 19.55
CA GLY A 290 -0.25 -18.67 19.81
C GLY A 290 0.64 -18.08 18.72
N SER A 291 0.43 -16.81 18.41
CA SER A 291 1.24 -16.05 17.46
C SER A 291 1.60 -14.68 18.02
N TRP A 292 2.82 -14.24 17.71
CA TRP A 292 3.37 -12.96 18.12
C TRP A 292 3.93 -12.27 16.88
N VAL A 293 3.27 -11.18 16.49
CA VAL A 293 3.67 -10.33 15.37
C VAL A 293 4.33 -9.08 15.90
N ARG A 294 5.43 -8.69 15.25
CA ARG A 294 6.04 -7.36 15.37
C ARG A 294 6.24 -6.80 13.98
N GLN A 295 5.65 -5.65 13.75
CA GLN A 295 5.85 -4.80 12.59
C GLN A 295 6.56 -3.53 13.08
N ASP A 296 7.77 -3.28 12.60
CA ASP A 296 8.53 -2.07 12.91
C ASP A 296 7.99 -0.89 12.09
N ASP A 297 8.27 0.33 12.54
CA ASP A 297 7.87 1.57 11.87
C ASP A 297 8.59 1.69 10.51
N ARG A 298 7.88 2.10 9.45
CA ARG A 298 8.46 2.23 8.09
C ARG A 298 7.91 3.46 7.39
N ASN A 299 8.80 4.21 6.72
CA ASN A 299 8.45 5.38 5.90
C ASN A 299 7.55 6.42 6.60
N GLY A 300 7.68 6.58 7.93
CA GLY A 300 6.87 7.51 8.71
C GLY A 300 5.49 6.99 9.12
N VAL A 301 5.13 5.75 8.75
CA VAL A 301 3.96 5.02 9.26
C VAL A 301 4.37 4.23 10.49
N SER A 302 3.59 4.32 11.57
CA SER A 302 3.83 3.52 12.78
C SER A 302 3.47 2.06 12.54
N GLY A 303 4.35 1.15 12.96
CA GLY A 303 4.08 -0.28 13.02
C GLY A 303 3.24 -0.65 14.24
N TYR A 304 3.18 -1.96 14.52
CA TYR A 304 2.36 -2.53 15.58
C TYR A 304 2.95 -3.84 16.12
N ASP A 305 2.56 -4.19 17.35
CA ASP A 305 2.73 -5.53 17.91
C ASP A 305 1.33 -6.20 17.99
N ALA A 306 1.25 -7.48 17.65
CA ALA A 306 0.01 -8.26 17.81
C ALA A 306 0.25 -9.57 18.54
N ASN A 307 -0.64 -9.91 19.47
CA ASN A 307 -0.63 -11.15 20.21
C ASN A 307 -1.90 -11.94 19.91
N THR A 308 -1.76 -13.09 19.29
CA THR A 308 -2.89 -13.95 18.93
C THR A 308 -2.86 -15.23 19.75
N ALA A 309 -4.02 -15.64 20.26
CA ALA A 309 -4.23 -16.97 20.84
C ALA A 309 -5.42 -17.64 20.15
N GLY A 310 -5.28 -18.92 19.81
CA GLY A 310 -6.31 -19.63 19.07
C GLY A 310 -6.37 -21.12 19.33
N LEU A 311 -7.46 -21.72 18.87
CA LEU A 311 -7.74 -23.14 18.95
C LEU A 311 -8.29 -23.63 17.62
N MET A 312 -7.75 -24.76 17.15
CA MET A 312 -8.23 -25.43 15.95
C MET A 312 -8.68 -26.84 16.28
N LEU A 313 -9.79 -27.25 15.68
CA LEU A 313 -10.41 -28.56 15.82
C LEU A 313 -10.61 -29.12 14.43
N GLY A 314 -10.14 -30.33 14.16
CA GLY A 314 -10.28 -30.92 12.83
C GLY A 314 -10.44 -32.42 12.82
N ILE A 315 -11.01 -32.90 11.74
CA ILE A 315 -11.22 -34.30 11.45
C ILE A 315 -10.79 -34.59 10.01
N ASP A 316 -10.04 -35.66 9.80
CA ASP A 316 -9.68 -36.14 8.47
C ASP A 316 -9.77 -37.65 8.35
N ALA A 317 -9.96 -38.12 7.12
CA ALA A 317 -10.09 -39.53 6.81
C ALA A 317 -9.57 -39.88 5.41
N ASP A 318 -9.16 -41.13 5.23
CA ASP A 318 -8.86 -41.66 3.89
C ASP A 318 -10.16 -41.84 3.12
N ALA A 319 -10.35 -41.04 2.07
CA ALA A 319 -11.47 -41.21 1.14
C ALA A 319 -11.22 -42.41 0.21
N ASN A 320 -9.96 -42.65 -0.15
CA ASN A 320 -9.47 -43.84 -0.84
C ASN A 320 -7.94 -43.97 -0.63
N GLN A 321 -7.31 -44.95 -1.28
CA GLN A 321 -5.87 -45.23 -1.12
C GLN A 321 -4.92 -44.12 -1.61
N TYR A 322 -5.42 -43.12 -2.34
CA TYR A 322 -4.65 -42.00 -2.87
C TYR A 322 -5.08 -40.65 -2.29
N LEU A 323 -6.23 -40.57 -1.63
CA LEU A 323 -6.84 -39.30 -1.24
C LEU A 323 -7.26 -39.34 0.23
N ARG A 324 -6.71 -38.42 1.00
CA ARG A 324 -7.19 -38.07 2.35
C ARG A 324 -7.79 -36.67 2.30
N VAL A 325 -8.95 -36.52 2.92
CA VAL A 325 -9.65 -35.23 3.04
C VAL A 325 -10.02 -34.96 4.48
N GLY A 326 -10.07 -33.69 4.84
CA GLY A 326 -10.42 -33.25 6.17
C GLY A 326 -11.14 -31.91 6.17
N GLY A 327 -11.80 -31.65 7.29
CA GLY A 327 -12.38 -30.38 7.63
C GLY A 327 -11.90 -29.94 9.00
N ALA A 328 -11.72 -28.63 9.18
CA ALA A 328 -11.40 -28.04 10.46
C ALA A 328 -12.18 -26.75 10.69
N PHE A 329 -12.30 -26.40 11.96
CA PHE A 329 -12.78 -25.12 12.43
C PHE A 329 -11.69 -24.47 13.29
N ALA A 330 -11.46 -23.19 13.09
CA ALA A 330 -10.52 -22.41 13.86
C ALA A 330 -11.20 -21.19 14.49
N TYR A 331 -10.84 -20.92 15.74
CA TYR A 331 -11.14 -19.69 16.44
C TYR A 331 -9.84 -19.06 16.92
N ALA A 332 -9.69 -17.75 16.77
CA ALA A 332 -8.59 -17.00 17.37
C ALA A 332 -9.05 -15.62 17.84
N SER A 333 -8.40 -15.13 18.88
CA SER A 333 -8.49 -13.76 19.37
C SER A 333 -7.12 -13.12 19.19
N SER A 334 -7.07 -11.91 18.65
CA SER A 334 -5.84 -11.14 18.49
C SER A 334 -6.00 -9.75 19.08
N ASP A 335 -5.14 -9.41 20.03
CA ASP A 335 -5.01 -8.08 20.61
C ASP A 335 -3.85 -7.37 19.90
N VAL A 336 -4.07 -6.16 19.40
CA VAL A 336 -3.10 -5.38 18.62
C VAL A 336 -2.95 -3.98 19.21
N ASP A 337 -1.70 -3.56 19.35
CA ASP A 337 -1.35 -2.21 19.80
C ASP A 337 -0.36 -1.56 18.80
N SER A 338 -0.59 -0.29 18.48
CA SER A 338 0.36 0.51 17.69
C SER A 338 1.66 0.78 18.46
N ASN A 339 2.80 0.86 17.75
CA ASN A 339 4.08 1.21 18.36
C ASN A 339 4.13 2.67 18.86
N SER A 340 3.38 3.57 18.22
CA SER A 340 3.40 5.00 18.54
C SER A 340 2.75 5.31 19.89
N HIS A 341 3.56 5.79 20.82
CA HIS A 341 3.07 6.28 22.11
C HIS A 341 2.35 7.64 22.01
N GLN A 342 2.55 8.36 20.91
CA GLN A 342 1.94 9.67 20.65
C GLN A 342 0.60 9.56 19.91
N VAL A 343 0.36 8.40 19.28
CA VAL A 343 -0.82 8.08 18.49
C VAL A 343 -1.29 6.68 18.88
N PRO A 344 -1.72 6.47 20.14
CA PRO A 344 -2.07 5.13 20.59
C PRO A 344 -3.37 4.69 19.91
N GLN A 345 -3.28 3.53 19.28
CA GLN A 345 -4.35 2.85 18.57
C GLN A 345 -4.35 1.37 18.99
N SER A 346 -5.54 0.79 19.12
CA SER A 346 -5.71 -0.63 19.40
C SER A 346 -6.74 -1.25 18.47
N LEU A 347 -6.57 -2.54 18.22
CA LEU A 347 -7.48 -3.36 17.43
C LEU A 347 -7.61 -4.73 18.08
N ASP A 348 -8.84 -5.13 18.34
CA ASP A 348 -9.18 -6.47 18.79
C ASP A 348 -9.87 -7.22 17.66
N VAL A 349 -9.35 -8.40 17.32
CA VAL A 349 -9.86 -9.22 16.20
C VAL A 349 -10.28 -10.61 16.70
N GLU A 350 -11.56 -10.92 16.56
CA GLU A 350 -12.07 -12.28 16.73
C GLU A 350 -12.22 -12.97 15.36
N SER A 351 -11.40 -13.97 15.08
CA SER A 351 -11.38 -14.69 13.80
C SER A 351 -12.05 -16.07 13.90
N TYR A 352 -12.96 -16.35 12.97
CA TYR A 352 -13.66 -17.62 12.83
C TYR A 352 -13.42 -18.17 11.41
N GLN A 353 -12.76 -19.34 11.29
CA GLN A 353 -12.46 -19.95 9.98
C GLN A 353 -13.07 -21.35 9.86
N LEU A 354 -13.62 -21.64 8.69
CA LEU A 354 -13.97 -22.98 8.23
C LEU A 354 -12.98 -23.41 7.15
N ILE A 355 -12.35 -24.56 7.35
CA ILE A 355 -11.18 -25.01 6.59
C ILE A 355 -11.52 -26.36 5.98
N GLY A 356 -11.36 -26.49 4.67
CA GLY A 356 -11.38 -27.76 3.94
C GLY A 356 -10.00 -28.05 3.38
N TYR A 357 -9.47 -29.25 3.61
CA TYR A 357 -8.12 -29.59 3.17
C TYR A 357 -8.00 -31.04 2.71
N GLY A 358 -6.97 -31.32 1.92
CA GLY A 358 -6.69 -32.69 1.50
C GLY A 358 -5.30 -32.91 0.94
N THR A 359 -4.90 -34.17 0.93
CA THR A 359 -3.64 -34.64 0.37
C THR A 359 -3.95 -35.75 -0.64
N TYR A 360 -3.44 -35.59 -1.85
CA TYR A 360 -3.53 -36.56 -2.93
C TYR A 360 -2.15 -37.12 -3.27
N THR A 361 -1.97 -38.43 -3.11
CA THR A 361 -0.74 -39.14 -3.48
C THR A 361 -0.70 -39.32 -4.99
N LEU A 362 0.12 -38.53 -5.65
CA LEU A 362 0.28 -38.50 -7.10
C LEU A 362 1.18 -39.65 -7.58
N ALA A 363 2.24 -39.95 -6.83
CA ALA A 363 3.17 -41.05 -7.04
C ALA A 363 3.68 -41.58 -5.69
N ALA A 364 4.49 -42.64 -5.70
CA ALA A 364 4.99 -43.27 -4.46
C ALA A 364 5.76 -42.29 -3.54
N ASP A 365 6.35 -41.25 -4.11
CA ASP A 365 7.17 -40.25 -3.46
C ASP A 365 6.72 -38.81 -3.76
N THR A 366 5.54 -38.63 -4.34
CA THR A 366 5.02 -37.31 -4.72
C THR A 366 3.59 -37.13 -4.22
N ASP A 367 3.36 -36.06 -3.47
CA ASP A 367 2.04 -35.69 -2.94
C ASP A 367 1.65 -34.29 -3.41
N VAL A 368 0.35 -34.08 -3.63
CA VAL A 368 -0.27 -32.77 -3.86
C VAL A 368 -1.18 -32.45 -2.69
N THR A 369 -1.06 -31.26 -2.11
CA THR A 369 -2.04 -30.76 -1.14
C THR A 369 -2.88 -29.65 -1.72
N PHE A 370 -4.10 -29.57 -1.21
CA PHE A 370 -4.98 -28.44 -1.43
C PHE A 370 -5.63 -28.03 -0.11
N GLN A 371 -5.95 -26.75 -0.01
CA GLN A 371 -6.65 -26.14 1.11
C GLN A 371 -7.58 -25.06 0.58
N VAL A 372 -8.78 -24.98 1.13
CA VAL A 372 -9.76 -23.94 0.84
C VAL A 372 -10.38 -23.50 2.16
N ASP A 373 -10.29 -22.22 2.45
CA ASP A 373 -10.79 -21.66 3.69
C ASP A 373 -11.74 -20.50 3.41
N THR A 374 -12.66 -20.31 4.35
CA THR A 374 -13.47 -19.09 4.42
C THR A 374 -13.67 -18.71 5.87
N GLY A 375 -13.76 -17.41 6.13
CA GLY A 375 -13.99 -16.96 7.48
C GLY A 375 -14.53 -15.55 7.61
N LEU A 376 -14.80 -15.25 8.87
CA LEU A 376 -15.39 -14.02 9.37
C LEU A 376 -14.50 -13.52 10.49
N ASN A 377 -14.14 -12.25 10.45
CA ASN A 377 -13.45 -11.58 11.53
C ASN A 377 -14.35 -10.46 12.04
N LYS A 378 -14.44 -10.34 13.37
CA LYS A 378 -15.05 -9.17 14.01
C LYS A 378 -13.93 -8.30 14.51
N ASN A 379 -13.97 -7.03 14.16
CA ASN A 379 -12.94 -6.07 14.48
C ASN A 379 -13.53 -4.99 15.37
N GLU A 380 -12.98 -4.82 16.57
CA GLU A 380 -13.26 -3.71 17.46
C GLU A 380 -12.01 -2.81 17.46
N SER A 381 -12.19 -1.54 17.10
CA SER A 381 -11.08 -0.61 16.90
C SER A 381 -11.21 0.61 17.78
N SER A 382 -10.07 1.10 18.28
CA SER A 382 -10.00 2.31 19.09
C SER A 382 -8.80 3.16 18.69
N ARG A 383 -9.03 4.47 18.50
CA ARG A 383 -8.01 5.46 18.19
C ARG A 383 -8.16 6.64 19.14
N THR A 384 -7.12 6.90 19.93
CA THR A 384 -7.14 8.02 20.89
C THR A 384 -6.63 9.30 20.23
N LEU A 385 -7.45 10.34 20.22
CA LEU A 385 -7.09 11.69 19.79
C LEU A 385 -6.74 12.51 21.03
N ALA A 386 -5.51 12.37 21.50
CA ALA A 386 -5.02 13.00 22.72
C ALA A 386 -5.16 14.53 22.69
N PHE A 387 -5.03 15.15 21.52
CA PHE A 387 -5.11 16.61 21.38
C PHE A 387 -6.53 17.17 21.62
N THR A 388 -7.58 16.38 21.36
CA THR A 388 -8.97 16.75 21.68
C THR A 388 -9.50 16.06 22.93
N GLY A 389 -8.76 15.12 23.52
CA GLY A 389 -9.21 14.29 24.63
C GLY A 389 -10.35 13.33 24.28
N ASN A 390 -10.51 12.98 22.99
CA ASN A 390 -11.56 12.10 22.51
C ASN A 390 -10.99 10.75 22.07
N THR A 391 -11.86 9.74 22.01
CA THR A 391 -11.54 8.42 21.45
C THR A 391 -12.52 8.12 20.33
N ALA A 392 -11.99 7.78 19.16
CA ALA A 392 -12.76 7.27 18.05
C ALA A 392 -12.84 5.74 18.14
N GLU A 393 -14.05 5.18 18.10
CA GLU A 393 -14.31 3.75 18.23
C GLU A 393 -15.21 3.26 17.09
N ALA A 394 -14.93 2.07 16.58
CA ALA A 394 -15.76 1.41 15.57
C ALA A 394 -15.72 -0.11 15.68
N ASP A 395 -16.87 -0.73 15.41
CA ASP A 395 -17.04 -2.16 15.21
C ASP A 395 -17.33 -2.44 13.73
N TYR A 396 -16.63 -3.39 13.13
CA TYR A 396 -16.85 -3.79 11.75
C TYR A 396 -16.46 -5.24 11.48
N ASP A 397 -17.06 -5.84 10.46
CA ASP A 397 -16.79 -7.21 10.05
C ASP A 397 -15.79 -7.23 8.88
N SER A 398 -15.02 -8.31 8.81
CA SER A 398 -14.20 -8.64 7.64
C SER A 398 -14.45 -10.07 7.18
N HIS A 399 -14.46 -10.27 5.86
CA HIS A 399 -14.62 -11.57 5.22
C HIS A 399 -13.29 -12.05 4.64
N THR A 400 -13.01 -13.35 4.76
CA THR A 400 -11.77 -13.92 4.21
C THR A 400 -12.05 -15.15 3.38
N ALA A 401 -11.21 -15.34 2.36
CA ALA A 401 -11.12 -16.57 1.60
C ALA A 401 -9.65 -16.91 1.35
N HIS A 402 -9.33 -18.20 1.35
CA HIS A 402 -7.99 -18.69 1.02
C HIS A 402 -8.05 -19.91 0.13
N LEU A 403 -7.08 -20.00 -0.78
CA LEU A 403 -6.82 -21.18 -1.59
C LEU A 403 -5.32 -21.49 -1.53
N GLY A 404 -4.99 -22.66 -0.99
CA GLY A 404 -3.62 -23.16 -0.91
C GLY A 404 -3.42 -24.39 -1.79
N LEU A 405 -2.29 -24.44 -2.50
CA LEU A 405 -1.84 -25.58 -3.28
C LEU A 405 -0.37 -25.90 -2.95
N GLY A 406 -0.07 -27.19 -2.79
CA GLY A 406 1.29 -27.66 -2.53
C GLY A 406 1.66 -28.86 -3.38
N LEU A 407 2.85 -28.87 -3.96
CA LEU A 407 3.45 -30.03 -4.60
C LEU A 407 4.68 -30.43 -3.78
N HIS A 408 4.77 -31.71 -3.43
CA HIS A 408 5.77 -32.20 -2.49
C HIS A 408 6.46 -33.44 -3.03
N GLN A 409 7.78 -33.44 -2.98
CA GLN A 409 8.63 -34.56 -3.38
C GLN A 409 9.40 -35.08 -2.16
N ASN A 410 9.26 -36.36 -1.90
CA ASN A 410 9.80 -37.07 -0.75
C ASN A 410 11.10 -37.80 -1.14
N TYR A 411 12.22 -37.44 -0.49
CA TYR A 411 13.54 -38.05 -0.69
C TYR A 411 14.00 -38.78 0.57
N ARG A 412 13.91 -40.11 0.57
CA ARG A 412 14.40 -40.94 1.68
C ARG A 412 15.92 -41.08 1.60
N ILE A 413 16.63 -40.38 2.47
CA ILE A 413 18.11 -40.35 2.50
C ILE A 413 18.65 -41.56 3.28
N SER A 414 17.96 -41.96 4.34
CA SER A 414 18.21 -43.20 5.08
C SER A 414 16.92 -43.67 5.76
N ASP A 415 16.97 -44.79 6.48
CA ASP A 415 15.80 -45.30 7.21
C ASP A 415 15.23 -44.27 8.20
N ALA A 416 16.12 -43.48 8.84
CA ALA A 416 15.75 -42.48 9.83
C ALA A 416 15.64 -41.04 9.29
N ASN A 417 15.91 -40.78 8.00
CA ASN A 417 15.95 -39.42 7.46
C ASN A 417 15.13 -39.31 6.16
N LEU A 418 14.13 -38.44 6.19
CA LEU A 418 13.32 -38.05 5.04
C LEU A 418 13.49 -36.55 4.77
N VAL A 419 13.84 -36.19 3.54
CA VAL A 419 13.85 -34.80 3.09
C VAL A 419 12.66 -34.57 2.17
N VAL A 420 11.89 -33.51 2.40
CA VAL A 420 10.74 -33.13 1.58
C VAL A 420 11.06 -31.80 0.90
N ALA A 421 11.04 -31.78 -0.43
CA ALA A 421 11.10 -30.55 -1.21
C ALA A 421 9.69 -30.17 -1.65
N SER A 422 9.30 -28.93 -1.42
CA SER A 422 7.94 -28.44 -1.66
C SER A 422 7.92 -27.19 -2.51
N ALA A 423 6.97 -27.10 -3.43
CA ALA A 423 6.55 -25.87 -4.08
C ALA A 423 5.12 -25.53 -3.62
N LEU A 424 4.90 -24.29 -3.24
CA LEU A 424 3.68 -23.80 -2.61
C LEU A 424 3.12 -22.61 -3.38
N ALA A 425 1.79 -22.49 -3.41
CA ALA A 425 1.08 -21.32 -3.90
C ALA A 425 -0.13 -21.08 -3.00
N ASP A 426 -0.19 -19.88 -2.41
CA ASP A 426 -1.23 -19.47 -1.46
C ASP A 426 -1.85 -18.17 -1.93
N TYR A 427 -3.13 -18.22 -2.29
CA TYR A 427 -3.92 -17.04 -2.60
C TYR A 427 -4.82 -16.70 -1.40
N THR A 428 -4.76 -15.45 -0.96
CA THR A 428 -5.56 -14.92 0.15
C THR A 428 -6.34 -13.71 -0.34
N TRP A 429 -7.62 -13.68 0.02
CA TRP A 429 -8.52 -12.57 -0.24
C TRP A 429 -9.13 -12.12 1.09
N ILE A 430 -9.08 -10.82 1.36
CA ILE A 430 -9.63 -10.19 2.56
C ILE A 430 -10.51 -9.03 2.11
N HIS A 431 -11.71 -8.93 2.67
CA HIS A 431 -12.61 -7.81 2.46
C HIS A 431 -13.05 -7.25 3.81
N ASP A 432 -12.69 -6.00 4.07
CA ASP A 432 -13.16 -5.23 5.20
C ASP A 432 -14.43 -4.48 4.78
N ASP A 433 -15.51 -4.62 5.54
CA ASP A 433 -16.73 -3.86 5.31
C ASP A 433 -16.50 -2.36 5.58
N ASP A 434 -17.32 -1.49 4.97
CA ASP A 434 -17.30 -0.07 5.34
C ASP A 434 -17.79 0.12 6.78
N TYR A 435 -17.25 1.13 7.45
CA TYR A 435 -17.60 1.41 8.83
C TYR A 435 -17.53 2.89 9.16
N ARG A 436 -18.20 3.24 10.26
CA ARG A 436 -18.22 4.61 10.77
C ARG A 436 -17.81 4.65 12.22
N GLU A 437 -16.80 5.47 12.53
CA GLU A 437 -16.37 5.71 13.89
C GLU A 437 -17.38 6.55 14.68
N SER A 438 -17.32 6.41 16.00
CA SER A 438 -18.07 7.19 16.97
C SER A 438 -17.16 7.69 18.10
N GLY A 439 -17.60 8.66 18.90
CA GLY A 439 -16.86 9.17 20.06
C GLY A 439 -15.94 10.37 19.82
N ALA A 440 -15.49 10.64 18.59
CA ALA A 440 -14.59 11.76 18.23
C ALA A 440 -15.25 12.95 17.52
N GLY A 441 -16.59 13.01 17.47
CA GLY A 441 -17.33 14.13 16.89
C GLY A 441 -17.06 14.33 15.40
N ASP A 442 -16.62 15.53 15.01
CA ASP A 442 -16.30 15.87 13.62
C ASP A 442 -15.08 15.11 13.08
N LEU A 443 -14.23 14.57 13.97
CA LEU A 443 -13.04 13.77 13.65
C LEU A 443 -13.32 12.26 13.59
N ASN A 444 -14.56 11.83 13.79
CA ASN A 444 -14.97 10.47 13.44
C ASN A 444 -14.73 10.26 11.93
N LEU A 445 -14.26 9.07 11.56
CA LEU A 445 -14.10 8.70 10.16
C LEU A 445 -15.28 7.87 9.65
N ASP A 446 -15.72 8.20 8.46
CA ASP A 446 -16.43 7.29 7.55
C ASP A 446 -15.36 6.59 6.70
N VAL A 447 -15.15 5.30 6.94
CA VAL A 447 -14.11 4.51 6.29
C VAL A 447 -14.76 3.62 5.25
N GLY A 448 -14.28 3.72 4.01
CA GLY A 448 -14.80 2.91 2.91
C GLY A 448 -14.38 1.45 3.02
N SER A 449 -15.20 0.55 2.47
CA SER A 449 -14.86 -0.87 2.34
C SER A 449 -13.56 -1.04 1.57
N ARG A 450 -12.77 -2.05 1.92
CA ARG A 450 -11.49 -2.33 1.26
C ARG A 450 -11.35 -3.81 0.95
N THR A 451 -10.78 -4.10 -0.21
CA THR A 451 -10.38 -5.46 -0.58
C THR A 451 -8.87 -5.52 -0.68
N THR A 452 -8.27 -6.60 -0.18
CA THR A 452 -6.84 -6.86 -0.28
C THR A 452 -6.60 -8.29 -0.71
N GLU A 453 -5.65 -8.46 -1.63
CA GLU A 453 -5.31 -9.76 -2.21
C GLU A 453 -3.81 -10.03 -2.05
N ALA A 454 -3.45 -11.30 -1.88
CA ALA A 454 -2.06 -11.73 -1.83
C ALA A 454 -1.91 -13.07 -2.54
N LEU A 455 -0.87 -13.23 -3.36
CA LEU A 455 -0.53 -14.49 -4.02
C LEU A 455 0.91 -14.84 -3.72
N VAL A 456 1.13 -15.60 -2.66
CA VAL A 456 2.47 -16.01 -2.24
C VAL A 456 2.83 -17.32 -2.92
N VAL A 457 3.87 -17.31 -3.74
CA VAL A 457 4.48 -18.53 -4.29
C VAL A 457 5.81 -18.78 -3.60
N GLY A 458 6.11 -20.04 -3.28
CA GLY A 458 7.31 -20.32 -2.49
C GLY A 458 7.86 -21.73 -2.65
N LEU A 459 9.09 -21.88 -2.16
CA LEU A 459 9.79 -23.15 -2.05
C LEU A 459 10.11 -23.42 -0.58
N ARG A 460 9.94 -24.67 -0.16
CA ARG A 460 10.23 -25.10 1.22
C ARG A 460 10.93 -26.45 1.23
N GLY A 461 12.03 -26.54 1.97
CA GLY A 461 12.67 -27.78 2.34
C GLY A 461 12.32 -28.18 3.77
N GLU A 462 12.05 -29.45 4.00
CA GLU A 462 11.83 -30.02 5.33
C GLU A 462 12.67 -31.28 5.53
N LEU A 463 13.28 -31.43 6.71
CA LEU A 463 13.95 -32.64 7.16
C LEU A 463 13.14 -33.24 8.29
N ILE A 464 12.75 -34.50 8.14
CA ILE A 464 12.13 -35.32 9.18
C ILE A 464 13.14 -36.37 9.61
N HIS A 465 13.49 -36.35 10.90
CA HIS A 465 14.45 -37.26 11.52
C HIS A 465 13.78 -38.13 12.57
N GLU A 466 13.83 -39.45 12.40
CA GLU A 466 13.35 -40.42 13.38
C GLU A 466 14.41 -40.61 14.48
N LEU A 467 14.28 -39.86 15.58
CA LEU A 467 15.22 -39.90 16.71
C LEU A 467 15.12 -41.24 17.46
N THR A 468 13.89 -41.74 17.63
CA THR A 468 13.58 -43.07 18.17
C THR A 468 12.35 -43.62 17.46
N ALA A 469 11.98 -44.87 17.72
CA ALA A 469 10.75 -45.46 17.17
C ALA A 469 9.46 -44.67 17.49
N ASN A 470 9.49 -43.83 18.53
CA ASN A 470 8.31 -43.07 19.00
C ASN A 470 8.53 -41.57 18.96
N VAL A 471 9.69 -41.08 18.49
CA VAL A 471 10.02 -39.65 18.52
C VAL A 471 10.55 -39.23 17.16
N ARG A 472 9.90 -38.25 16.56
CA ARG A 472 10.32 -37.60 15.32
C ARG A 472 10.64 -36.13 15.57
N LEU A 473 11.71 -35.66 14.96
CA LEU A 473 12.07 -34.25 14.87
C LEU A 473 11.81 -33.78 13.46
N ASN A 474 11.29 -32.57 13.31
CA ASN A 474 11.21 -31.91 12.00
C ASN A 474 11.85 -30.53 12.04
N ALA A 475 12.51 -30.17 10.95
CA ALA A 475 13.10 -28.86 10.74
C ALA A 475 12.82 -28.43 9.30
N SER A 476 12.42 -27.18 9.10
CA SER A 476 12.07 -26.67 7.78
C SER A 476 12.59 -25.26 7.55
N LEU A 477 12.91 -24.98 6.30
CA LEU A 477 13.31 -23.66 5.81
C LEU A 477 12.64 -23.43 4.46
N GLY A 478 12.14 -22.23 4.23
CA GLY A 478 11.53 -21.84 2.97
C GLY A 478 11.62 -20.36 2.71
N GLY A 479 11.32 -19.99 1.47
CA GLY A 479 11.15 -18.62 1.05
C GLY A 479 10.01 -18.51 0.06
N GLY A 480 9.34 -17.36 0.07
CA GLY A 480 8.25 -17.06 -0.84
C GLY A 480 8.32 -15.63 -1.36
N TYR A 481 7.53 -15.36 -2.39
CA TYR A 481 7.38 -14.06 -3.00
C TYR A 481 5.89 -13.80 -3.25
N ASP A 482 5.39 -12.66 -2.79
CA ASP A 482 4.04 -12.18 -3.11
C ASP A 482 4.02 -11.62 -4.53
N LEU A 483 3.25 -12.25 -5.42
CA LEU A 483 3.12 -11.86 -6.82
C LEU A 483 2.12 -10.72 -7.04
N ILE A 484 1.25 -10.45 -6.06
CA ILE A 484 0.26 -9.37 -6.14
C ILE A 484 0.88 -8.10 -5.55
N ASP A 485 1.42 -8.19 -4.34
CA ASP A 485 2.17 -7.10 -3.67
C ASP A 485 1.46 -5.74 -3.74
N GLU A 486 0.16 -5.73 -3.43
CA GLU A 486 -0.66 -4.52 -3.49
C GLU A 486 -0.34 -3.60 -2.31
N ASP A 487 -0.09 -2.33 -2.62
CA ASP A 487 0.07 -1.28 -1.61
C ASP A 487 -1.21 -1.15 -0.77
N ALA A 488 -1.01 -1.08 0.54
CA ALA A 488 -2.09 -0.87 1.47
C ALA A 488 -2.60 0.56 1.35
N ALA A 489 -3.86 0.76 0.96
CA ALA A 489 -4.49 2.07 1.00
C ALA A 489 -5.89 1.98 1.58
N ILE A 490 -6.32 3.01 2.31
CA ILE A 490 -7.70 3.11 2.81
C ILE A 490 -8.24 4.51 2.55
N THR A 491 -9.44 4.58 1.99
CA THR A 491 -10.13 5.85 1.74
C THR A 491 -11.09 6.16 2.88
N SER A 492 -11.08 7.40 3.35
CA SER A 492 -11.91 7.84 4.47
C SER A 492 -12.42 9.26 4.26
N ALA A 493 -13.45 9.64 5.01
CA ALA A 493 -13.91 11.02 5.12
C ALA A 493 -14.14 11.37 6.58
N TYR A 494 -13.89 12.63 6.96
CA TYR A 494 -14.26 13.10 8.28
C TYR A 494 -15.78 13.30 8.36
N ALA A 495 -16.37 12.97 9.52
CA ALA A 495 -17.76 13.27 9.81
C ALA A 495 -18.11 14.76 9.61
N GLY A 496 -17.19 15.65 10.00
CA GLY A 496 -17.32 17.09 9.81
C GLY A 496 -17.12 17.57 8.37
N ALA A 497 -16.66 16.71 7.47
CA ALA A 497 -16.36 17.00 6.06
C ALA A 497 -16.74 15.84 5.12
N SER A 498 -17.91 15.23 5.33
CA SER A 498 -18.33 13.97 4.66
C SER A 498 -18.36 13.99 3.12
N SER A 499 -18.36 15.17 2.48
CA SER A 499 -18.26 15.30 1.03
C SER A 499 -16.83 15.27 0.47
N SER A 500 -15.83 15.28 1.34
CA SER A 500 -14.41 15.32 1.00
C SER A 500 -13.74 14.05 1.53
N THR A 501 -13.23 13.23 0.61
CA THR A 501 -12.50 12.00 0.95
C THR A 501 -11.00 12.23 0.86
N PHE A 502 -10.25 11.52 1.69
CA PHE A 502 -8.80 11.40 1.60
C PHE A 502 -8.40 9.93 1.59
N THR A 503 -7.22 9.64 1.07
CA THR A 503 -6.62 8.30 1.12
C THR A 503 -5.45 8.33 2.07
N THR A 504 -5.35 7.29 2.91
CA THR A 504 -4.18 7.04 3.74
C THR A 504 -3.47 5.81 3.22
N GLU A 505 -2.26 6.04 2.71
CA GLU A 505 -1.33 4.98 2.36
C GLU A 505 -0.82 4.31 3.65
N GLY A 506 -0.72 2.99 3.60
CA GLY A 506 -0.24 2.15 4.69
C GLY A 506 1.17 1.64 4.48
N LEU A 507 1.52 0.62 5.25
CA LEU A 507 2.84 0.02 5.19
C LEU A 507 3.00 -0.76 3.88
N ASP A 508 3.88 -0.25 3.01
CA ASP A 508 4.50 -1.01 1.92
C ASP A 508 5.31 -2.17 2.53
N LEU A 509 4.89 -3.41 2.30
CA LEU A 509 5.56 -4.61 2.81
C LEU A 509 6.56 -5.14 1.79
N ASP A 510 7.62 -5.77 2.27
CA ASP A 510 8.50 -6.51 1.34
C ASP A 510 7.74 -7.74 0.78
N PRO A 511 7.71 -7.94 -0.55
CA PRO A 511 7.11 -9.12 -1.16
C PRO A 511 7.85 -10.41 -0.81
N TRP A 512 9.13 -10.33 -0.44
CA TRP A 512 9.92 -11.48 -0.04
C TRP A 512 9.62 -11.92 1.38
N THR A 513 9.35 -13.21 1.51
CA THR A 513 9.14 -13.86 2.81
C THR A 513 10.19 -14.94 3.04
N ALA A 514 10.71 -15.02 4.25
CA ALA A 514 11.58 -16.09 4.71
C ALA A 514 10.90 -16.82 5.87
N GLN A 515 10.85 -18.14 5.82
CA GLN A 515 10.17 -18.97 6.81
C GLN A 515 11.11 -20.05 7.36
N ALA A 516 11.10 -20.24 8.67
CA ALA A 516 11.81 -21.32 9.32
C ALA A 516 10.92 -21.98 10.37
N GLY A 517 11.14 -23.27 10.63
CA GLY A 517 10.35 -24.00 11.61
C GLY A 517 11.06 -25.21 12.17
N ALA A 518 10.68 -25.58 13.40
CA ALA A 518 11.15 -26.78 14.07
C ALA A 518 9.99 -27.41 14.85
N GLY A 519 10.02 -28.73 14.99
CA GLY A 519 9.02 -29.44 15.76
C GLY A 519 9.47 -30.81 16.23
N LEU A 520 8.65 -31.32 17.14
CA LEU A 520 8.82 -32.60 17.82
C LEU A 520 7.47 -33.32 17.82
N THR A 521 7.46 -34.57 17.40
CA THR A 521 6.27 -35.44 17.46
C THR A 521 6.58 -36.68 18.27
N TYR A 522 5.73 -36.98 19.25
CA TYR A 522 5.76 -38.20 20.06
C TYR A 522 4.57 -39.10 19.70
N LEU A 523 4.87 -40.32 19.26
CA LEU A 523 3.90 -41.35 18.90
C LEU A 523 3.65 -42.25 20.13
N ALA A 524 2.48 -42.15 20.75
CA ALA A 524 2.15 -42.99 21.90
C ALA A 524 1.62 -44.36 21.46
N VAL A 525 1.78 -45.37 22.34
CA VAL A 525 1.48 -46.79 22.06
C VAL A 525 0.00 -47.05 21.72
N ASN A 526 -0.91 -46.13 22.06
CA ASN A 526 -2.36 -46.27 21.86
C ASN A 526 -2.89 -45.52 20.62
N GLY A 527 -2.02 -45.12 19.68
CA GLY A 527 -2.39 -44.35 18.48
C GLY A 527 -2.60 -42.84 18.71
N VAL A 528 -2.49 -42.41 19.97
CA VAL A 528 -2.49 -40.98 20.34
C VAL A 528 -1.13 -40.37 20.06
N ASP A 529 -1.11 -39.26 19.33
CA ASP A 529 0.13 -38.57 19.02
C ASP A 529 0.09 -37.14 19.54
N ILE A 530 1.22 -36.69 20.07
CA ILE A 530 1.41 -35.32 20.56
C ILE A 530 2.49 -34.66 19.71
N SER A 531 2.21 -33.49 19.14
CA SER A 531 3.24 -32.70 18.44
C SER A 531 3.35 -31.29 19.00
N ALA A 532 4.57 -30.78 19.06
CA ALA A 532 4.91 -29.42 19.47
C ALA A 532 5.70 -28.76 18.36
N GLN A 533 5.33 -27.53 17.99
CA GLN A 533 5.94 -26.84 16.85
C GLN A 533 6.13 -25.37 17.10
N TYR A 534 7.23 -24.87 16.55
CA TYR A 534 7.57 -23.46 16.51
C TYR A 534 7.93 -23.08 15.07
N GLN A 535 7.37 -21.99 14.59
CA GLN A 535 7.58 -21.47 13.24
C GLN A 535 7.80 -19.96 13.32
N THR A 536 8.62 -19.43 12.43
CA THR A 536 8.87 -17.99 12.31
C THR A 536 8.83 -17.60 10.84
N GLU A 537 8.19 -16.47 10.57
CA GLU A 537 8.16 -15.79 9.28
C GLU A 537 8.82 -14.43 9.45
N HIS A 538 9.61 -14.06 8.47
CA HIS A 538 10.32 -12.80 8.41
C HIS A 538 10.11 -12.16 7.03
N ARG A 539 9.84 -10.86 7.03
CA ARG A 539 9.98 -9.96 5.88
C ARG A 539 10.85 -8.78 6.33
N SER A 540 11.14 -7.81 5.45
CA SER A 540 11.72 -6.55 5.94
C SER A 540 10.79 -5.94 6.97
N ASP A 541 11.34 -5.58 8.14
CA ASP A 541 10.63 -4.87 9.23
C ASP A 541 9.42 -5.63 9.83
N PHE A 542 9.18 -6.87 9.42
CA PHE A 542 8.09 -7.71 9.90
C PHE A 542 8.59 -9.06 10.41
N ARG A 543 8.07 -9.49 11.56
CA ARG A 543 8.31 -10.83 12.10
C ARG A 543 7.05 -11.40 12.74
N ASN A 544 6.68 -12.61 12.33
CA ASN A 544 5.62 -13.39 12.95
C ASN A 544 6.18 -14.70 13.50
N GLN A 545 6.04 -14.93 14.80
CA GLN A 545 6.38 -16.20 15.45
C GLN A 545 5.11 -16.94 15.80
N THR A 546 5.07 -18.25 15.60
CA THR A 546 3.92 -19.10 15.93
C THR A 546 4.37 -20.32 16.71
N ALA A 547 3.74 -20.59 17.85
CA ALA A 547 3.94 -21.81 18.62
C ALA A 547 2.62 -22.59 18.71
N SER A 548 2.67 -23.92 18.62
CA SER A 548 1.47 -24.74 18.68
C SER A 548 1.71 -26.11 19.30
N LEU A 549 0.66 -26.66 19.90
CA LEU A 549 0.63 -27.99 20.47
C LEU A 549 -0.55 -28.76 19.88
N ARG A 550 -0.33 -29.98 19.41
CA ARG A 550 -1.37 -30.82 18.85
C ARG A 550 -1.58 -32.08 19.68
N LEU A 551 -2.84 -32.44 19.85
CA LEU A 551 -3.27 -33.73 20.31
C LEU A 551 -4.10 -34.39 19.21
N ARG A 552 -3.81 -35.66 18.91
CA ARG A 552 -4.51 -36.44 17.87
C ARG A 552 -4.94 -37.79 18.40
N TRP A 553 -6.14 -38.22 18.07
CA TRP A 553 -6.68 -39.54 18.40
C TRP A 553 -7.23 -40.24 17.15
N PRO A 554 -7.03 -41.57 17.05
CA PRO A 554 -7.78 -42.39 16.10
C PRO A 554 -9.24 -42.48 16.55
N LEU A 555 -10.18 -42.46 15.59
CA LEU A 555 -11.61 -42.61 15.85
C LEU A 555 -12.11 -44.04 15.67
#